data_AF-A0A2V5PDT4-F1
#
_entry.id   AF-A0A2V5PDT4-F1
#
_cell.length_a   1.000
_cell.length_b   1.000
_cell.length_c   1.000
_cell.angle_alpha   90.00
_cell.angle_beta   90.00
_cell.angle_gamma   90.00
#
_symmetry.space_group_name_H-M   'P 1'
#
loop_
_entity.id
_entity.type
_entity.pdbx_description
1 polymer ?
#
loop_
_entity_poly.entity_id
_entity_poly.type
_entity_poly.pdbx_seq_one_letter_code
_entity_poly.pdbx_strand_id
1 'polypeptide(L)'
;AATWAECWQHIDAGKDVETNRRELRLMMAFAGMSNGEPPREFTTQLHEAFARAVLRAPSWLAIFQITDVFGMTARFNTPGSVAASNWSYRLPKTVNELDQDPSLLECAERFSRLAIESGRGI
;
A
#
# COMPACT_ATOMS: atom_id res chain seq x y z
N ALA A 1 -1.87 -1.60 0.56
CA ALA A 1 -2.63 -2.35 1.59
C ALA A 1 -3.80 -3.16 1.02
N ALA A 2 -4.67 -2.58 0.16
CA ALA A 2 -5.87 -3.24 -0.37
C ALA A 2 -5.60 -4.63 -0.98
N THR A 3 -4.71 -4.73 -1.97
CA THR A 3 -4.38 -5.99 -2.66
C THR A 3 -3.88 -7.07 -1.70
N TRP A 4 -3.10 -6.69 -0.69
CA TRP A 4 -2.59 -7.63 0.33
C TRP A 4 -3.74 -8.28 1.11
N ALA A 5 -4.71 -7.46 1.54
CA ALA A 5 -5.90 -7.94 2.24
C ALA A 5 -6.79 -8.81 1.34
N GLU A 6 -6.97 -8.42 0.07
CA GLU A 6 -7.75 -9.19 -0.92
C GLU A 6 -7.16 -10.59 -1.14
N CYS A 7 -5.83 -10.71 -1.28
CA CYS A 7 -5.18 -12.02 -1.42
C CYS A 7 -5.50 -12.95 -0.25
N TRP A 8 -5.44 -12.42 0.98
CA TRP A 8 -5.74 -13.18 2.19
C TRP A 8 -7.22 -13.52 2.35
N GLN A 9 -8.13 -12.65 1.91
CA GLN A 9 -9.57 -12.95 1.86
C GLN A 9 -9.87 -14.08 0.87
N HIS A 10 -9.23 -14.08 -0.30
CA HIS A 10 -9.39 -15.16 -1.28
C HIS A 10 -8.84 -16.49 -0.77
N ILE A 11 -7.68 -16.48 -0.11
CA ILE A 11 -7.09 -17.68 0.49
C ILE A 11 -8.05 -18.28 1.54
N ASP A 12 -8.60 -17.46 2.42
CA ASP A 12 -9.54 -17.92 3.46
C ASP A 12 -10.84 -18.46 2.87
N ALA A 13 -11.29 -17.88 1.75
CA ALA A 13 -12.45 -18.35 1.00
C ALA A 13 -12.16 -19.60 0.14
N GLY A 14 -10.93 -20.11 0.14
CA GLY A 14 -10.52 -21.26 -0.68
C GLY A 14 -10.45 -20.95 -2.19
N LYS A 15 -10.44 -19.67 -2.58
CA LYS A 15 -10.44 -19.23 -3.98
C LYS A 15 -9.01 -19.00 -4.46
N ASP A 16 -8.62 -19.68 -5.54
CA ASP A 16 -7.32 -19.53 -6.21
C ASP A 16 -6.13 -19.47 -5.23
N VAL A 17 -6.14 -20.38 -4.23
CA VAL A 17 -5.26 -20.31 -3.05
C VAL A 17 -3.77 -20.26 -3.44
N GLU A 18 -3.35 -21.11 -4.37
CA GLU A 18 -1.95 -21.18 -4.80
C GLU A 18 -1.51 -19.89 -5.50
N THR A 19 -2.37 -19.33 -6.35
CA THR A 19 -2.12 -18.05 -7.04
C THR A 19 -1.97 -16.92 -6.04
N ASN A 20 -2.92 -16.75 -5.11
CA ASN A 20 -2.86 -15.67 -4.12
C ASN A 20 -1.63 -15.79 -3.19
N ARG A 21 -1.24 -17.02 -2.81
CA ARG A 21 0.01 -17.24 -2.05
C ARG A 21 1.25 -16.86 -2.85
N ARG A 22 1.27 -17.19 -4.14
CA ARG A 22 2.36 -16.80 -5.03
C ARG A 22 2.45 -15.27 -5.17
N GLU A 23 1.31 -14.59 -5.36
CA GLU A 23 1.28 -13.12 -5.44
C GLU A 23 1.82 -12.46 -4.18
N LEU A 24 1.42 -12.92 -2.99
CA LEU A 24 1.95 -12.44 -1.71
C LEU A 24 3.48 -12.59 -1.62
N ARG A 25 4.02 -13.73 -2.08
CA ARG A 25 5.48 -13.98 -2.09
C ARG A 25 6.21 -13.09 -3.10
N LEU A 26 5.66 -12.87 -4.28
CA LEU A 26 6.24 -11.96 -5.28
C LEU A 26 6.25 -10.52 -4.77
N MET A 27 5.17 -10.10 -4.14
CA MET A 27 5.03 -8.81 -3.46
C MET A 27 6.10 -8.63 -2.37
N MET A 28 6.33 -9.63 -1.53
CA MET A 28 7.42 -9.60 -0.53
C MET A 28 8.80 -9.56 -1.17
N ALA A 29 9.03 -10.37 -2.21
CA ALA A 29 10.30 -10.41 -2.92
C ALA A 29 10.62 -9.04 -3.53
N PHE A 30 9.65 -8.37 -4.13
CA PHE A 30 9.77 -6.99 -4.61
C PHE A 30 10.14 -6.02 -3.48
N ALA A 31 9.53 -6.17 -2.31
CA ALA A 31 9.84 -5.39 -1.12
C ALA A 31 11.19 -5.76 -0.46
N GLY A 32 11.96 -6.71 -1.01
CA GLY A 32 13.21 -7.18 -0.43
C GLY A 32 13.05 -8.03 0.83
N MET A 33 11.85 -8.56 1.07
CA MET A 33 11.48 -9.39 2.24
C MET A 33 11.31 -10.86 1.84
N SER A 34 12.25 -11.45 1.10
CA SER A 34 12.10 -12.79 0.50
C SER A 34 12.12 -13.96 1.50
N ASN A 35 12.43 -13.72 2.77
CA ASN A 35 12.60 -14.77 3.77
C ASN A 35 11.38 -14.84 4.68
N GLY A 36 10.70 -15.99 4.69
CA GLY A 36 9.57 -16.29 5.58
C GLY A 36 8.22 -16.35 4.87
N GLU A 37 7.20 -16.72 5.63
CA GLU A 37 5.83 -16.71 5.13
C GLU A 37 5.26 -15.28 5.13
N PRO A 38 4.41 -14.93 4.14
CA PRO A 38 3.73 -13.66 4.15
C PRO A 38 2.97 -13.38 5.45
N PRO A 39 3.12 -12.19 6.06
CA PRO A 39 2.32 -11.84 7.22
C PRO A 39 0.84 -11.73 6.85
N ARG A 40 -0.02 -12.11 7.80
CA ARG A 40 -1.48 -12.02 7.63
C ARG A 40 -1.93 -10.58 7.40
N GLU A 41 -1.36 -9.65 8.14
CA GLU A 41 -1.68 -8.23 8.07
C GLU A 41 -0.67 -7.47 7.22
N PHE A 42 -1.11 -6.35 6.62
CA PHE A 42 -0.22 -5.42 5.95
C PHE A 42 0.47 -4.54 6.99
N THR A 43 1.62 -5.01 7.50
CA THR A 43 2.31 -4.38 8.63
C THR A 43 3.03 -3.08 8.23
N THR A 44 3.37 -2.26 9.22
CA THR A 44 4.24 -1.07 9.05
C THR A 44 5.57 -1.43 8.38
N GLN A 45 6.20 -2.55 8.75
CA GLN A 45 7.46 -2.98 8.13
C GLN A 45 7.30 -3.27 6.64
N LEU A 46 6.22 -3.97 6.27
CA LEU A 46 5.92 -4.29 4.89
C LEU A 46 5.60 -3.02 4.09
N HIS A 47 4.82 -2.11 4.67
CA HIS A 47 4.51 -0.82 4.09
C HIS A 47 5.79 -0.01 3.78
N GLU A 48 6.69 0.13 4.75
CA GLU A 48 7.98 0.80 4.52
C GLU A 48 8.80 0.13 3.43
N ALA A 49 8.85 -1.21 3.44
CA ALA A 49 9.65 -1.97 2.48
C ALA A 49 9.16 -1.75 1.04
N PHE A 50 7.84 -1.70 0.82
CA PHE A 50 7.25 -1.34 -0.47
C PHE A 50 7.57 0.09 -0.90
N ALA A 51 7.34 1.06 0.00
CA ALA A 51 7.62 2.46 -0.30
C ALA A 51 9.10 2.66 -0.64
N ARG A 52 10.01 2.04 0.12
CA ARG A 52 11.45 2.06 -0.14
C ARG A 52 11.81 1.41 -1.47
N ALA A 53 11.20 0.27 -1.83
CA ALA A 53 11.47 -0.40 -3.11
C ALA A 53 11.07 0.48 -4.30
N VAL A 54 9.89 1.10 -4.27
CA VAL A 54 9.44 2.04 -5.31
C VAL A 54 10.33 3.29 -5.36
N LEU A 55 10.65 3.88 -4.22
CA LEU A 55 11.51 5.06 -4.14
C LEU A 55 12.96 4.78 -4.56
N ARG A 56 13.45 3.54 -4.48
CA ARG A 56 14.81 3.17 -4.94
C ARG A 56 14.85 2.61 -6.36
N ALA A 57 13.70 2.44 -7.00
CA ALA A 57 13.66 1.99 -8.39
C ALA A 57 14.43 2.97 -9.29
N PRO A 58 15.12 2.52 -10.35
CA PRO A 58 15.84 3.36 -11.30
C PRO A 58 14.89 4.10 -12.27
N SER A 59 13.74 4.58 -11.76
CA SER A 59 12.75 5.33 -12.51
C SER A 59 13.02 6.83 -12.35
N TRP A 60 12.81 7.61 -13.42
CA TRP A 60 12.93 9.06 -13.35
C TRP A 60 11.92 9.68 -12.38
N LEU A 61 10.68 9.14 -12.36
CA LEU A 61 9.59 9.59 -11.51
C LEU A 61 9.03 8.42 -10.70
N ALA A 62 8.72 8.67 -9.42
CA ALA A 62 7.98 7.77 -8.54
C ALA A 62 6.69 8.47 -8.10
N ILE A 63 5.54 7.82 -8.32
CA ILE A 63 4.23 8.37 -7.98
C ILE A 63 3.59 7.46 -6.94
N PHE A 64 3.08 8.06 -5.87
CA PHE A 64 2.32 7.36 -4.84
C PHE A 64 0.90 7.89 -4.80
N GLN A 65 -0.06 6.99 -4.58
CA GLN A 65 -1.40 7.42 -4.19
C GLN A 65 -1.36 7.85 -2.72
N ILE A 66 -2.13 8.87 -2.36
CA ILE A 66 -2.28 9.29 -0.95
C ILE A 66 -2.82 8.15 -0.07
N THR A 67 -3.64 7.26 -0.62
CA THR A 67 -4.11 6.04 0.05
C THR A 67 -2.99 5.04 0.30
N ASP A 68 -1.98 4.97 -0.57
CA ASP A 68 -0.80 4.12 -0.34
C ASP A 68 0.06 4.70 0.76
N VAL A 69 0.31 6.02 0.76
CA VAL A 69 1.06 6.72 1.83
C VAL A 69 0.44 6.47 3.22
N PHE A 70 -0.89 6.40 3.30
CA PHE A 70 -1.60 6.14 4.56
C PHE A 70 -1.99 4.66 4.77
N GLY A 71 -1.56 3.74 3.91
CA GLY A 71 -1.87 2.32 4.05
C GLY A 71 -3.38 1.98 4.00
N MET A 72 -4.20 2.80 3.35
CA MET A 72 -5.65 2.62 3.25
C MET A 72 -6.02 1.49 2.27
N THR A 73 -7.16 0.84 2.51
CA THR A 73 -7.66 -0.28 1.70
C THR A 73 -8.81 0.09 0.76
N ALA A 74 -9.35 1.30 0.87
CA ALA A 74 -10.48 1.73 0.06
C ALA A 74 -10.10 1.85 -1.43
N ARG A 75 -10.99 1.37 -2.31
CA ARG A 75 -10.84 1.47 -3.77
C ARG A 75 -11.71 2.59 -4.29
N PHE A 76 -11.12 3.51 -5.06
CA PHE A 76 -11.89 4.56 -5.73
C PHE A 76 -12.54 4.07 -7.03
N ASN A 77 -12.07 2.95 -7.60
CA ASN A 77 -12.61 2.40 -8.84
C ASN A 77 -12.43 0.88 -8.91
N THR A 78 -13.44 0.20 -9.46
CA THR A 78 -13.40 -1.21 -9.85
C THR A 78 -13.64 -1.31 -11.36
N PRO A 79 -12.59 -1.59 -12.17
CA PRO A 79 -12.71 -1.70 -13.62
C PRO A 79 -13.79 -2.70 -14.05
N GLY A 80 -14.48 -2.40 -15.16
CA GLY A 80 -15.53 -3.28 -15.70
C GLY A 80 -16.84 -3.29 -14.93
N SER A 81 -17.02 -2.38 -13.96
CA SER A 81 -18.28 -2.24 -13.21
C SER A 81 -18.88 -0.85 -13.38
N VAL A 82 -20.21 -0.79 -13.51
CA VAL A 82 -20.98 0.45 -13.46
C VAL A 82 -21.73 0.45 -12.13
N ALA A 83 -21.08 0.95 -11.09
CA ALA A 83 -21.63 1.03 -9.74
C ALA A 83 -21.52 2.47 -9.21
N ALA A 84 -22.52 2.93 -8.46
CA ALA A 84 -22.51 4.26 -7.84
C ALA A 84 -21.35 4.47 -6.83
N SER A 85 -20.73 3.39 -6.37
CA SER A 85 -19.55 3.40 -5.51
C SER A 85 -18.25 3.73 -6.27
N ASN A 86 -18.21 3.60 -7.60
CA ASN A 86 -17.05 4.00 -8.37
C ASN A 86 -16.96 5.53 -8.45
N TRP A 87 -15.74 6.06 -8.34
CA TRP A 87 -15.41 7.49 -8.42
C TRP A 87 -16.05 8.39 -7.35
N SER A 88 -16.73 7.79 -6.37
CA SER A 88 -17.42 8.50 -5.29
C SER A 88 -16.68 8.46 -3.96
N TYR A 89 -15.65 7.61 -3.81
CA TYR A 89 -14.84 7.57 -2.60
C TYR A 89 -14.20 8.93 -2.28
N ARG A 90 -14.13 9.24 -0.98
CA ARG A 90 -13.47 10.42 -0.41
C ARG A 90 -12.60 9.96 0.74
N LEU A 91 -11.48 10.65 0.95
CA LEU A 91 -10.69 10.44 2.16
C LEU A 91 -11.56 10.78 3.39
N PRO A 92 -11.39 10.04 4.50
CA PRO A 92 -12.18 10.26 5.72
C PRO A 92 -11.83 11.56 6.44
N LYS A 93 -10.75 12.23 6.04
CA LYS A 93 -10.22 13.47 6.62
C LYS A 93 -10.09 14.52 5.54
N THR A 94 -10.36 15.77 5.89
CA THR A 94 -9.99 16.93 5.08
C THR A 94 -8.47 17.11 5.06
N VAL A 95 -7.96 17.89 4.11
CA VAL A 95 -6.51 18.18 4.03
C VAL A 95 -5.97 18.77 5.33
N ASN A 96 -6.71 19.68 5.97
CA ASN A 96 -6.29 20.32 7.23
C ASN A 96 -6.25 19.34 8.41
N GLU A 97 -7.01 18.24 8.35
CA GLU A 97 -7.05 17.24 9.41
C GLU A 97 -5.98 16.14 9.25
N LEU A 98 -5.36 16.02 8.06
CA LEU A 98 -4.35 14.99 7.81
C LEU A 98 -3.14 15.13 8.76
N ASP A 99 -2.69 16.36 8.99
CA ASP A 99 -1.54 16.65 9.88
C ASP A 99 -1.94 16.72 11.36
N GLN A 100 -3.24 16.68 11.67
CA GLN A 100 -3.76 16.73 13.03
C GLN A 100 -4.06 15.32 13.59
N ASP A 101 -4.24 14.34 12.71
CA ASP A 101 -4.42 12.94 13.12
C ASP A 101 -3.04 12.31 13.37
N PRO A 102 -2.71 11.91 14.61
CA PRO A 102 -1.37 11.42 14.93
C PRO A 102 -0.95 10.20 14.11
N SER A 103 -1.90 9.34 13.75
CA SER A 103 -1.61 8.13 12.97
C SER A 103 -1.27 8.44 11.51
N LEU A 104 -1.97 9.42 10.92
CA LEU A 104 -1.71 9.86 9.55
C LEU A 104 -0.43 10.68 9.47
N LEU A 105 -0.18 11.53 10.46
CA LEU A 105 1.06 12.29 10.57
C LEU A 105 2.26 11.35 10.65
N GLU A 106 2.21 10.30 11.50
CA GLU A 106 3.29 9.31 11.59
C GLU A 106 3.56 8.63 10.23
N CYS A 107 2.51 8.28 9.48
CA CYS A 107 2.66 7.74 8.13
C CYS A 107 3.31 8.74 7.16
N ALA A 108 2.90 10.01 7.20
CA ALA A 108 3.45 11.07 6.35
C ALA A 108 4.93 11.35 6.67
N GLU A 109 5.29 11.45 7.95
CA GLU A 109 6.68 11.63 8.40
C GLU A 109 7.56 10.45 7.99
N ARG A 110 7.07 9.23 8.16
CA ARG A 110 7.76 8.01 7.72
C ARG A 110 8.00 8.01 6.21
N PHE A 111 6.99 8.35 5.43
CA PHE A 111 7.10 8.44 3.97
C PHE A 111 8.09 9.55 3.56
N SER A 112 8.00 10.72 4.17
CA SER A 112 8.91 11.85 3.95
C SER A 112 10.36 11.45 4.20
N ARG A 113 10.63 10.79 5.34
CA ARG A 113 11.95 10.23 5.65
C ARG A 113 12.46 9.27 4.56
N LEU A 114 11.62 8.33 4.10
CA LEU A 114 12.01 7.39 3.03
C LEU A 114 12.29 8.11 1.70
N ALA A 115 11.52 9.15 1.37
CA ALA A 115 11.73 9.97 0.18
C ALA A 115 13.07 10.72 0.25
N ILE A 116 13.41 11.30 1.41
CA ILE A 116 14.69 11.97 1.63
C ILE A 116 15.86 10.97 1.56
N GLU A 117 15.76 9.83 2.26
CA GLU A 117 16.79 8.76 2.25
C GLU A 117 17.08 8.19 0.85
N SER A 118 16.12 8.29 -0.08
CA SER A 118 16.25 7.83 -1.46
C SER A 118 16.68 8.92 -2.45
N GLY A 119 16.88 10.16 -1.98
CA GLY A 119 17.22 11.30 -2.83
C GLY A 119 16.06 11.81 -3.69
N ARG A 120 14.81 11.51 -3.31
CA ARG A 120 13.58 11.92 -4.00
C ARG A 120 12.75 12.96 -3.24
N GLY A 121 13.07 13.21 -1.98
CA GLY A 121 12.48 14.26 -1.14
C GLY A 121 13.38 15.51 -1.05
N ILE A 122 12.80 16.61 -0.58
CA ILE A 122 13.47 17.90 -0.31
C ILE A 122 13.57 18.08 1.19
#